data_AF-A0A2A4GGH5-F1
#
_entry.id   AF-A0A2A4GGH5-F1
#
_cell.length_a   1.000
_cell.length_b   1.000
_cell.length_c   1.000
_cell.angle_alpha   90.00
_cell.angle_beta   90.00
_cell.angle_gamma   90.00
#
_symmetry.space_group_name_H-M   'P 1'
#
loop_
_entity.id
_entity.type
_entity.pdbx_description
1 polymer ?
#
loop_
_entity_poly.entity_id
_entity_poly.type
_entity_poly.pdbx_seq_one_letter_code
_entity_poly.pdbx_strand_id
1 'polypeptide(L)'
;MIAAGDLLVHARSLYESAGDEEVVLRNVARNSYYALFHSLNSLDLKSVPVLERSRGTHEQLIQQLRASDQEHLRQLGLQLAKLKPIRVKADYHLDKKFSDHDARSTMLRVEKVLREKLQPAFDKDCNVEDNSGSDTIKEGSSEPAEEPRLNKPPNLSVVK
;
A
#
# COMPACT_ATOMS: atom_id res chain seq x y z
N MET A 1 9.52 -5.35 -20.43
CA MET A 1 8.32 -4.62 -19.92
C MET A 1 8.11 -5.10 -18.50
N ILE A 2 7.92 -4.21 -17.53
CA ILE A 2 7.73 -4.58 -16.11
C ILE A 2 6.31 -5.11 -15.96
N ALA A 3 6.13 -6.27 -15.31
CA ALA A 3 4.79 -6.81 -15.08
C ALA A 3 4.09 -6.08 -13.93
N ALA A 4 2.75 -6.06 -13.96
CA ALA A 4 1.97 -5.41 -12.92
C ALA A 4 2.20 -6.05 -11.53
N GLY A 5 2.41 -7.37 -11.48
CA GLY A 5 2.73 -8.09 -10.25
C GLY A 5 4.10 -7.68 -9.66
N ASP A 6 5.10 -7.42 -10.51
CA ASP A 6 6.44 -7.00 -10.07
C ASP A 6 6.39 -5.67 -9.30
N LEU A 7 5.48 -4.76 -9.67
CA LEU A 7 5.28 -3.50 -8.97
C LEU A 7 4.76 -3.73 -7.54
N LEU A 8 3.89 -4.71 -7.32
CA LEU A 8 3.39 -5.03 -5.98
C LEU A 8 4.46 -5.73 -5.14
N VAL A 9 5.23 -6.65 -5.73
CA VAL A 9 6.38 -7.29 -5.05
C VAL A 9 7.39 -6.23 -4.63
N HIS A 10 7.73 -5.30 -5.53
CA HIS A 10 8.61 -4.20 -5.22
C HIS A 10 8.05 -3.28 -4.13
N ALA A 11 6.75 -2.97 -4.16
CA ALA A 11 6.09 -2.18 -3.11
C ALA A 11 6.21 -2.84 -1.73
N ARG A 12 6.08 -4.17 -1.63
CA ARG A 12 6.27 -4.90 -0.37
C ARG A 12 7.71 -4.83 0.12
N SER A 13 8.68 -5.07 -0.76
CA SER A 13 10.10 -4.98 -0.42
C SER A 13 10.50 -3.56 0.04
N LEU A 14 9.97 -2.53 -0.61
CA LEU A 14 10.14 -1.15 -0.16
C LEU A 14 9.52 -0.93 1.23
N TYR A 15 8.32 -1.47 1.47
CA TYR A 15 7.63 -1.30 2.75
C TYR A 15 8.38 -1.97 3.90
N GLU A 16 8.91 -3.18 3.71
CA GLU A 16 9.70 -3.91 4.71
C GLU A 16 10.98 -3.17 5.12
N SER A 17 11.54 -2.35 4.22
CA SER A 17 12.75 -1.56 4.45
C SER A 17 12.48 -0.07 4.72
N ALA A 18 11.22 0.37 4.72
CA ALA A 18 10.86 1.79 4.76
C ALA A 18 11.17 2.48 6.10
N GLY A 19 11.01 1.75 7.22
CA GLY A 19 10.91 2.39 8.53
C GLY A 19 9.83 3.49 8.51
N ASP A 20 10.21 4.68 8.99
CA ASP A 20 9.35 5.89 8.98
C ASP A 20 9.67 6.87 7.83
N GLU A 21 10.45 6.45 6.82
CA GLU A 21 10.87 7.34 5.74
C GLU A 21 9.72 7.64 4.77
N GLU A 22 9.19 8.87 4.84
CA GLU A 22 8.03 9.30 4.05
C GLU A 22 8.23 9.11 2.53
N VAL A 23 9.44 9.31 2.01
CA VAL A 23 9.76 9.11 0.59
C VAL A 23 9.53 7.66 0.16
N VAL A 24 9.94 6.70 1.00
CA VAL A 24 9.74 5.28 0.72
C VAL A 24 8.25 4.94 0.81
N LEU A 25 7.55 5.42 1.85
CA LEU A 25 6.10 5.21 2.03
C LEU A 25 5.27 5.72 0.84
N ARG A 26 5.62 6.89 0.28
CA ARG A 26 4.99 7.42 -0.94
C ARG A 26 5.20 6.49 -2.13
N ASN A 27 6.42 5.95 -2.29
CA ASN A 27 6.74 5.00 -3.36
C ASN A 27 6.01 3.66 -3.18
N VAL A 28 5.80 3.19 -1.95
CA VAL A 28 4.98 2.00 -1.67
C VAL A 28 3.55 2.19 -2.19
N ALA A 29 2.92 3.33 -1.87
CA ALA A 29 1.56 3.63 -2.32
C ALA A 29 1.48 3.80 -3.85
N ARG A 30 2.47 4.48 -4.44
CA ARG A 30 2.59 4.67 -5.90
C ARG A 30 2.68 3.33 -6.62
N ASN A 31 3.65 2.48 -6.25
CA ASN A 31 3.86 1.19 -6.89
C ASN A 31 2.65 0.27 -6.73
N SER A 32 2.05 0.24 -5.54
CA SER A 32 0.81 -0.51 -5.29
C SER A 32 -0.33 -0.04 -6.19
N TYR A 33 -0.55 1.27 -6.31
CA TYR A 33 -1.60 1.80 -7.20
C TYR A 33 -1.35 1.42 -8.66
N TYR A 34 -0.12 1.56 -9.15
CA TYR A 34 0.21 1.21 -10.54
C TYR A 34 0.12 -0.29 -10.81
N ALA A 35 0.44 -1.14 -9.83
CA ALA A 35 0.20 -2.59 -9.92
C ALA A 35 -1.28 -2.89 -10.21
N LEU A 36 -2.20 -2.29 -9.44
CA LEU A 36 -3.63 -2.48 -9.68
C LEU A 36 -4.06 -1.87 -11.02
N PHE A 37 -3.65 -0.63 -11.31
CA PHE A 37 -4.00 0.05 -12.55
C PHE A 37 -3.62 -0.77 -13.78
N HIS A 38 -2.37 -1.26 -13.85
CA HIS A 38 -1.92 -2.04 -15.00
C HIS A 38 -2.59 -3.41 -15.09
N SER A 39 -2.87 -4.06 -13.95
CA SER A 39 -3.61 -5.32 -13.92
C SER A 39 -5.05 -5.17 -14.42
N LEU A 40 -5.69 -4.02 -14.15
CA LEU A 40 -7.04 -3.74 -14.62
C LEU A 40 -7.06 -3.26 -16.06
N ASN A 41 -6.04 -2.51 -16.48
CA ASN A 41 -5.91 -2.00 -17.84
C ASN A 41 -5.57 -3.11 -18.86
N SER A 42 -5.11 -4.28 -18.40
CA SER A 42 -4.88 -5.45 -19.26
C SER A 42 -6.14 -6.30 -19.48
N LEU A 43 -7.25 -6.02 -18.78
CA LEU A 43 -8.52 -6.71 -18.98
C LEU A 43 -9.11 -6.36 -20.36
N ASP A 44 -9.75 -7.34 -21.02
CA ASP A 44 -10.49 -7.06 -22.25
C ASP A 44 -11.81 -6.36 -21.91
N LEU A 45 -11.81 -5.03 -22.02
CA LEU A 45 -12.96 -4.16 -21.76
C LEU A 45 -13.64 -3.67 -23.05
N LYS A 46 -13.39 -4.31 -24.21
CA LYS A 46 -13.92 -3.85 -25.52
C LYS A 46 -15.45 -3.74 -25.56
N SER A 47 -16.15 -4.56 -24.79
CA SER A 47 -17.61 -4.53 -24.69
C SER A 47 -18.15 -3.40 -23.81
N VAL A 48 -17.29 -2.71 -23.05
CA VAL A 48 -17.70 -1.69 -22.09
C VAL A 48 -17.52 -0.30 -22.70
N PRO A 49 -18.59 0.49 -22.87
CA PRO A 49 -18.52 1.78 -23.54
C PRO A 49 -17.69 2.79 -22.76
N VAL A 50 -16.86 3.55 -23.48
CA VAL A 50 -16.13 4.69 -22.91
C VAL A 50 -17.07 5.90 -22.88
N LEU A 51 -17.49 6.29 -21.67
CA LEU A 51 -18.50 7.34 -21.49
C LEU A 51 -18.00 8.75 -21.85
N GLU A 52 -16.73 9.09 -21.57
CA GLU A 52 -16.16 10.41 -21.89
C GLU A 52 -14.66 10.34 -22.22
N ARG A 53 -14.24 10.84 -23.38
CA ARG A 53 -12.83 10.83 -23.83
C ARG A 53 -12.00 12.02 -23.33
N SER A 54 -12.60 13.04 -22.73
CA SER A 54 -11.90 14.27 -22.30
C SER A 54 -11.09 14.12 -20.99
N ARG A 55 -11.12 12.95 -20.35
CA ARG A 55 -10.45 12.71 -19.06
C ARG A 55 -9.13 11.96 -19.23
N GLY A 56 -8.23 12.07 -18.25
CA GLY A 56 -6.98 11.30 -18.24
C GLY A 56 -7.21 9.78 -18.17
N THR A 57 -6.25 9.00 -18.66
CA THR A 57 -6.32 7.53 -18.81
C THR A 57 -6.81 6.79 -17.56
N HIS A 58 -6.35 7.19 -16.37
CA HIS A 58 -6.79 6.60 -15.11
C HIS A 58 -8.27 6.79 -14.83
N GLU A 59 -8.80 7.98 -15.14
CA GLU A 59 -10.21 8.28 -14.94
C GLU A 59 -11.08 7.57 -15.97
N GLN A 60 -10.60 7.48 -17.21
CA GLN A 60 -11.26 6.70 -18.26
C GLN A 60 -11.42 5.23 -17.86
N LEU A 61 -10.34 4.59 -17.37
CA LEU A 61 -10.40 3.20 -16.90
C LEU A 61 -11.38 3.03 -15.72
N ILE A 62 -11.34 3.95 -14.75
CA ILE A 62 -12.29 3.93 -13.61
C ILE A 62 -13.74 4.02 -14.11
N GLN A 63 -14.03 4.94 -15.02
CA GLN A 63 -15.38 5.12 -15.56
C GLN A 63 -15.82 3.90 -16.36
N GLN A 64 -14.94 3.36 -17.21
CA GLN A 64 -15.23 2.18 -18.01
C GLN A 64 -15.56 1.00 -17.09
N LEU A 65 -14.70 0.68 -16.11
CA LEU A 65 -14.98 -0.39 -15.15
C LEU A 65 -16.30 -0.21 -14.40
N ARG A 66 -16.61 1.03 -13.97
CA ARG A 66 -17.86 1.35 -13.26
C ARG A 66 -19.11 1.30 -14.14
N ALA A 67 -18.96 1.44 -15.45
CA ALA A 67 -20.03 1.34 -16.43
C ALA A 67 -20.31 -0.09 -16.89
N SER A 68 -19.49 -1.07 -16.47
CA SER A 68 -19.68 -2.47 -16.84
C SER A 68 -20.97 -3.05 -16.26
N ASP A 69 -21.63 -3.92 -17.02
CA ASP A 69 -22.77 -4.72 -16.53
C ASP A 69 -22.32 -5.81 -15.55
N GLN A 70 -21.04 -6.16 -15.56
CA GLN A 70 -20.47 -7.16 -14.66
C GLN A 70 -20.15 -6.55 -13.30
N GLU A 71 -20.84 -7.01 -12.25
CA GLU A 71 -20.68 -6.49 -10.89
C GLU A 71 -19.23 -6.53 -10.40
N HIS A 72 -18.47 -7.58 -10.71
CA HIS A 72 -17.08 -7.67 -10.30
C HIS A 72 -16.21 -6.55 -10.91
N LEU A 73 -16.41 -6.19 -12.18
CA LEU A 73 -15.70 -5.09 -12.84
C LEU A 73 -16.08 -3.74 -12.22
N ARG A 74 -17.37 -3.53 -11.92
CA ARG A 74 -17.82 -2.32 -11.21
C ARG A 74 -17.12 -2.17 -9.86
N GLN A 75 -17.05 -3.25 -9.08
CA GLN A 75 -16.36 -3.27 -7.81
C GLN A 75 -14.87 -2.94 -7.96
N LEU A 76 -14.18 -3.48 -8.98
CA LEU A 76 -12.80 -3.13 -9.28
C LEU A 76 -12.63 -1.63 -9.60
N GLY A 77 -13.53 -1.06 -10.39
CA GLY A 77 -13.56 0.38 -10.68
C GLY A 77 -13.75 1.24 -9.44
N LEU A 78 -14.62 0.82 -8.50
CA LEU A 78 -14.81 1.49 -7.22
C LEU A 78 -13.55 1.42 -6.33
N GLN A 79 -12.86 0.28 -6.30
CA GLN A 79 -11.61 0.14 -5.55
C GLN A 79 -10.50 1.04 -6.14
N LEU A 80 -10.33 1.03 -7.46
CA LEU A 80 -9.33 1.88 -8.13
C LEU A 80 -9.62 3.37 -7.91
N ALA A 81 -10.91 3.78 -7.93
CA ALA A 81 -11.33 5.15 -7.63
C ALA A 81 -10.99 5.58 -6.21
N LYS A 82 -11.17 4.70 -5.21
CA LYS A 82 -10.83 4.98 -3.81
C LYS A 82 -9.33 5.17 -3.60
N LEU A 83 -8.48 4.49 -4.36
CA LEU A 83 -7.03 4.55 -4.23
C LEU A 83 -6.40 5.73 -4.98
N LYS A 84 -7.05 6.24 -6.04
CA LYS A 84 -6.52 7.34 -6.85
C LYS A 84 -6.17 8.60 -6.04
N PRO A 85 -7.00 9.11 -5.10
CA PRO A 85 -6.63 10.26 -4.28
C PRO A 85 -5.38 10.04 -3.42
N ILE A 86 -5.17 8.83 -2.90
CA ILE A 86 -3.98 8.49 -2.11
C ILE A 86 -2.74 8.54 -3.01
N ARG A 87 -2.81 7.97 -4.22
CA ARG A 87 -1.72 8.07 -5.20
C ARG A 87 -1.44 9.52 -5.61
N VAL A 88 -2.48 10.33 -5.82
CA VAL A 88 -2.31 11.76 -6.14
C VAL A 88 -1.62 12.50 -4.99
N LYS A 89 -2.00 12.21 -3.73
CA LYS A 89 -1.34 12.75 -2.55
C LYS A 89 0.14 12.34 -2.51
N ALA A 90 0.44 11.07 -2.78
CA ALA A 90 1.80 10.53 -2.79
C ALA A 90 2.69 11.21 -3.83
N ASP A 91 2.19 11.36 -5.07
CA ASP A 91 2.97 11.84 -6.21
C ASP A 91 3.07 13.37 -6.30
N TYR A 92 2.01 14.09 -5.93
CA TYR A 92 1.88 15.52 -6.25
C TYR A 92 1.74 16.45 -5.04
N HIS A 93 1.25 15.95 -3.91
CA HIS A 93 1.05 16.77 -2.70
C HIS A 93 2.19 16.56 -1.71
N LEU A 94 3.40 16.99 -2.09
CA LEU A 94 4.61 16.87 -1.27
C LEU A 94 4.57 17.76 -0.02
N ASP A 95 3.73 18.80 -0.03
CA ASP A 95 3.46 19.68 1.11
C ASP A 95 2.53 19.06 2.17
N LYS A 96 1.93 17.90 1.86
CA LYS A 96 1.00 17.19 2.75
C LYS A 96 1.66 15.95 3.32
N LYS A 97 1.69 15.79 4.64
CA LYS A 97 2.22 14.58 5.31
C LYS A 97 1.64 13.30 4.73
N PHE A 98 2.50 12.34 4.40
CA PHE A 98 2.12 11.00 3.98
C PHE A 98 2.51 9.99 5.06
N SER A 99 1.55 9.25 5.57
CA SER A 99 1.73 8.39 6.75
C SER A 99 2.00 6.93 6.38
N ASP A 100 2.55 6.16 7.32
CA ASP A 100 2.62 4.70 7.22
C ASP A 100 1.24 4.10 6.89
N HIS A 101 0.20 4.59 7.57
CA HIS A 101 -1.17 4.14 7.32
C HIS A 101 -1.60 4.33 5.86
N ASP A 102 -1.26 5.46 5.22
CA ASP A 102 -1.58 5.72 3.81
C ASP A 102 -0.91 4.67 2.89
N ALA A 103 0.37 4.37 3.14
CA ALA A 103 1.15 3.40 2.38
C ALA A 103 0.64 1.96 2.60
N ARG A 104 0.61 1.53 3.86
CA ARG A 104 0.23 0.17 4.27
C ARG A 104 -1.19 -0.17 3.86
N SER A 105 -2.15 0.73 4.11
CA SER A 105 -3.55 0.48 3.76
C SER A 105 -3.76 0.38 2.24
N THR A 106 -3.00 1.16 1.46
CA THR A 106 -3.01 1.09 -0.01
C THR A 106 -2.47 -0.26 -0.48
N MET A 107 -1.27 -0.65 0.01
CA MET A 107 -0.61 -1.90 -0.36
C MET A 107 -1.48 -3.12 -0.04
N LEU A 108 -1.97 -3.23 1.20
CA LEU A 108 -2.79 -4.36 1.64
C LEU A 108 -4.11 -4.43 0.87
N ARG A 109 -4.72 -3.29 0.53
CA ARG A 109 -5.95 -3.26 -0.26
C ARG A 109 -5.71 -3.74 -1.69
N VAL A 110 -4.63 -3.30 -2.33
CA VAL A 110 -4.26 -3.76 -3.68
C VAL A 110 -3.99 -5.25 -3.67
N GLU A 111 -3.19 -5.73 -2.73
CA GLU A 111 -2.90 -7.14 -2.55
C GLU A 111 -4.17 -7.98 -2.43
N LYS A 112 -5.09 -7.56 -1.56
CA LYS A 112 -6.39 -8.23 -1.38
C LYS A 112 -7.19 -8.27 -2.69
N VAL A 113 -7.26 -7.13 -3.40
CA VAL A 113 -8.01 -7.04 -4.67
C VAL A 113 -7.41 -7.96 -5.73
N LEU A 114 -6.09 -7.96 -5.91
CA LEU A 114 -5.44 -8.82 -6.91
C LEU A 114 -5.60 -10.30 -6.56
N ARG A 115 -5.51 -10.66 -5.27
CA ARG A 115 -5.69 -12.04 -4.81
C ARG A 115 -7.12 -12.54 -4.99
N GLU A 116 -8.12 -11.76 -4.58
CA GLU A 116 -9.51 -12.22 -4.52
C GLU A 116 -10.28 -12.03 -5.83
N LYS A 117 -9.89 -11.04 -6.65
CA LYS A 117 -10.69 -10.61 -7.80
C LYS A 117 -10.00 -10.84 -9.14
N LEU A 118 -8.74 -11.27 -9.16
CA LEU A 118 -7.95 -11.48 -10.40
C LEU A 118 -7.21 -12.84 -10.48
N GLN A 119 -7.53 -13.85 -9.65
CA GLN A 119 -6.86 -15.17 -9.65
C GLN A 119 -7.70 -16.32 -10.24
N PRO A 120 -7.08 -17.35 -10.88
CA PRO A 120 -5.75 -17.86 -10.54
C PRO A 120 -4.62 -17.57 -11.57
N ALA A 121 -3.72 -16.64 -11.24
CA ALA A 121 -2.47 -16.35 -11.97
C ALA A 121 -1.25 -16.02 -11.07
N PHE A 122 -1.35 -16.16 -9.75
CA PHE A 122 -0.29 -15.89 -8.76
C PHE A 122 0.11 -17.13 -7.93
N ASP A 123 -0.46 -18.32 -8.17
CA ASP A 123 -0.16 -19.52 -7.37
C ASP A 123 1.13 -20.24 -7.77
N LYS A 124 2.22 -19.54 -8.10
CA LYS A 124 3.51 -20.21 -8.35
C LYS A 124 4.69 -19.88 -7.45
N ASP A 125 4.79 -18.72 -6.80
CA ASP A 125 6.05 -18.39 -6.10
C ASP A 125 5.89 -17.56 -4.81
N CYS A 126 5.01 -17.98 -3.90
CA CYS A 126 5.15 -17.54 -2.51
C CYS A 126 4.63 -18.59 -1.52
N ASN A 127 5.39 -19.68 -1.36
CA ASN A 127 5.42 -20.41 -0.10
C ASN A 127 6.10 -19.51 0.94
N VAL A 128 5.31 -18.72 1.66
CA VAL A 128 5.71 -18.25 2.98
C VAL A 128 5.27 -19.35 3.93
N GLU A 129 6.21 -20.19 4.34
CA GLU A 129 5.95 -21.09 5.46
C GLU A 129 5.75 -20.24 6.72
N ASP A 130 4.50 -20.17 7.16
CA ASP A 130 4.13 -19.74 8.50
C ASP A 130 4.77 -20.71 9.50
N ASN A 131 5.95 -20.37 10.01
CA ASN A 131 6.55 -21.12 11.10
C ASN A 131 6.06 -20.52 12.43
N SER A 132 4.87 -20.95 12.85
CA SER A 132 4.36 -20.73 14.20
C SER A 132 5.15 -21.60 15.20
N GLY A 133 6.30 -21.09 15.66
CA GLY A 133 7.06 -21.66 16.75
C GLY A 133 6.52 -21.19 18.10
N SER A 134 5.62 -21.97 18.68
CA SER A 134 5.30 -21.93 20.10
C SER A 134 6.51 -22.43 20.90
N ASP A 135 6.99 -21.65 21.87
CA ASP A 135 7.67 -22.23 23.02
C ASP A 135 7.41 -21.43 24.29
N THR A 136 6.91 -22.18 25.28
CA THR A 136 6.56 -21.75 26.63
C THR A 136 7.68 -22.20 27.55
N ILE A 137 8.38 -21.31 28.28
CA ILE A 137 9.08 -21.70 29.51
C ILE A 137 8.88 -20.65 30.62
N LYS A 138 8.72 -21.22 31.81
CA LYS A 138 8.27 -20.77 33.13
C LYS A 138 9.11 -19.71 33.85
N GLU A 139 8.42 -19.12 34.83
CA GLU A 139 8.83 -18.26 35.94
C GLU A 139 10.10 -18.68 36.70
N GLY A 140 10.80 -17.67 37.23
CA GLY A 140 11.84 -17.78 38.25
C GLY A 140 12.18 -16.41 38.85
N SER A 141 11.82 -16.23 40.11
CA SER A 141 11.85 -15.03 40.98
C SER A 141 13.23 -14.50 41.40
N SER A 142 13.39 -13.16 41.53
CA SER A 142 13.92 -12.43 42.72
C SER A 142 14.10 -10.92 42.46
N GLU A 143 13.53 -10.09 43.35
CA GLU A 143 13.66 -8.61 43.46
C GLU A 143 15.02 -8.18 44.10
N PRO A 144 15.27 -6.88 44.43
CA PRO A 144 15.36 -5.69 43.58
C PRO A 144 16.68 -4.91 43.84
N ALA A 145 17.08 -3.97 42.95
CA ALA A 145 18.09 -2.96 43.31
C ALA A 145 17.99 -1.68 42.46
N GLU A 146 17.61 -0.60 43.16
CA GLU A 146 18.02 0.82 43.07
C GLU A 146 18.18 1.54 41.72
N GLU A 147 17.33 2.57 41.54
CA GLU A 147 17.57 3.73 40.68
C GLU A 147 18.74 4.60 41.18
N PRO A 148 19.46 5.26 40.26
CA PRO A 148 19.90 6.63 40.53
C PRO A 148 19.53 7.60 39.40
N ARG A 149 18.56 8.46 39.73
CA ARG A 149 18.51 9.93 39.53
C ARG A 149 19.18 10.51 38.27
N LEU A 150 18.29 10.94 37.38
CA LEU A 150 18.21 12.26 36.73
C LEU A 150 19.48 13.14 36.74
N ASN A 151 20.04 13.40 35.56
CA ASN A 151 20.83 14.61 35.29
C ASN A 151 20.44 15.20 33.92
N LYS A 152 19.55 16.21 33.96
CA LYS A 152 19.33 17.13 32.83
C LYS A 152 20.49 18.13 32.78
N PRO A 153 21.17 18.32 31.64
CA PRO A 153 22.07 19.46 31.48
C PRO A 153 21.27 20.78 31.31
N PRO A 154 21.89 21.92 31.67
CA PRO A 154 21.22 23.19 31.90
C PRO A 154 20.75 23.91 30.63
N ASN A 155 19.67 24.67 30.83
CA ASN A 155 19.00 25.53 29.87
C ASN A 155 19.89 26.75 29.55
N LEU A 156 20.40 26.86 28.31
CA LEU A 156 21.12 28.04 27.84
C LEU A 156 20.11 29.06 27.32
N SER A 157 19.64 29.93 28.23
CA SER A 157 19.01 31.19 27.86
C SER A 157 20.09 32.19 27.44
N VAL A 158 20.26 32.44 26.15
CA VAL A 158 20.96 33.65 25.71
C VAL A 158 19.94 34.78 25.71
N VAL A 159 20.18 35.73 26.60
CA VAL A 159 19.42 36.95 26.80
C VAL A 159 20.01 38.04 25.90
N LYS A 160 19.10 38.70 25.17
CA LYS A 160 19.19 39.97 24.43
C LYS A 160 19.94 39.99 23.10
#